data_AF-A0A9Q1UZQ3-F1
#
_entry.id   AF-A0A9Q1UZQ3-F1
#
_cell.length_a   1.000
_cell.length_b   1.000
_cell.length_c   1.000
_cell.angle_alpha   90.00
_cell.angle_beta   90.00
_cell.angle_gamma   90.00
#
_symmetry.space_group_name_H-M   'P 1'
#
loop_
_entity.id
_entity.type
_entity.pdbx_description
1 polymer ?
#
loop_
_entity_poly.entity_id
_entity_poly.type
_entity_poly.pdbx_seq_one_letter_code
_entity_poly.pdbx_strand_id
1 'polypeptide(L)' 'MAEIIALQSDSQNPDAVIKGIAKAIPLKRLAKPEEIGELAVFLGSDESSYIIGTQVVIDGGSTLPETGSVGM' A
#
# COMPACT_ATOMS: atom_id res chain seq x y z
N MET A 1 2.32 -9.32 -4.50
CA MET A 1 2.03 -9.84 -3.13
C MET A 1 0.54 -9.88 -2.82
N ALA A 2 -0.23 -8.81 -3.04
CA ALA A 2 -1.67 -8.80 -2.75
C ALA A 2 -2.47 -9.90 -3.47
N GLU A 3 -2.13 -10.21 -4.72
CA GLU A 3 -2.77 -11.29 -5.49
C GLU A 3 -2.56 -12.67 -4.85
N ILE A 4 -1.34 -12.96 -4.37
CA ILE A 4 -1.02 -14.22 -3.68
C ILE A 4 -1.81 -14.33 -2.37
N ILE A 5 -1.87 -13.23 -1.60
CA ILE A 5 -2.65 -13.17 -0.35
C ILE A 5 -4.13 -13.39 -0.65
N ALA A 6 -4.66 -12.76 -1.69
CA ALA A 6 -6.05 -12.90 -2.09
C ALA A 6 -6.38 -14.34 -2.50
N LEU A 7 -5.54 -14.96 -3.32
CA LEU A 7 -5.68 -16.36 -3.74
C LEU A 7 -5.61 -17.34 -2.57
N GLN A 8 -4.77 -17.07 -1.57
CA GLN A 8 -4.69 -17.87 -0.36
C GLN A 8 -5.87 -17.65 0.60
N SER A 9 -6.42 -16.44 0.63
CA SER A 9 -7.51 -16.07 1.54
C SER A 9 -8.87 -16.58 1.05
N ASP A 10 -9.15 -16.40 -0.24
CA ASP A 10 -10.33 -16.95 -0.90
C ASP A 10 -9.94 -17.31 -2.33
N SER A 11 -9.61 -18.58 -2.54
CA SER A 11 -9.23 -19.10 -3.86
C SER A 11 -10.39 -19.09 -4.87
N GLN A 12 -11.65 -19.00 -4.41
CA GLN A 12 -12.83 -18.97 -5.28
C GLN A 12 -13.18 -17.53 -5.70
N ASN A 13 -12.84 -16.54 -4.87
CA ASN A 13 -13.11 -15.13 -5.17
C ASN A 13 -11.99 -14.18 -4.69
N PRO A 14 -10.78 -14.27 -5.27
CA PRO A 14 -9.65 -13.42 -4.89
C PRO A 14 -9.93 -11.93 -5.17
N ASP A 15 -10.70 -11.62 -6.20
CA ASP A 15 -11.05 -10.24 -6.56
C ASP A 15 -11.84 -9.52 -5.45
N ALA A 16 -12.73 -10.24 -4.74
CA ALA A 16 -13.46 -9.67 -3.62
C ALA A 16 -12.51 -9.30 -2.47
N VAL A 17 -11.49 -10.12 -2.21
CA VAL A 17 -10.47 -9.85 -1.19
C VAL A 17 -9.66 -8.61 -1.58
N ILE A 18 -9.19 -8.51 -2.82
CA ILE A 18 -8.44 -7.35 -3.33
C ILE A 18 -9.27 -6.06 -3.21
N LYS A 19 -10.55 -6.11 -3.61
CA LYS A 19 -11.47 -4.97 -3.48
C LYS A 19 -11.71 -4.57 -2.02
N GLY A 20 -11.82 -5.55 -1.12
CA GLY A 20 -11.93 -5.31 0.32
C GLY A 20 -10.73 -4.55 0.87
N ILE A 21 -9.52 -5.00 0.53
CA ILE A 21 -8.26 -4.33 0.90
C ILE A 21 -8.23 -2.91 0.34
N ALA A 22 -8.51 -2.75 -0.96
CA ALA A 22 -8.55 -1.45 -1.61
C ALA A 22 -9.50 -0.47 -0.91
N LYS A 23 -10.68 -0.94 -0.46
CA LYS A 23 -11.67 -0.11 0.23
C LYS A 23 -11.18 0.44 1.57
N ALA A 24 -10.33 -0.30 2.28
CA ALA A 24 -9.75 0.13 3.55
C ALA A 24 -8.69 1.24 3.37
N ILE A 25 -8.02 1.28 2.21
CA ILE A 25 -7.04 2.32 1.88
C ILE A 25 -7.78 3.63 1.56
N PRO A 26 -7.38 4.80 2.09
CA PRO A 26 -7.98 6.09 1.73
C PRO A 26 -7.96 6.39 0.23
N LEU A 27 -6.87 6.06 -0.47
CA LEU A 27 -6.77 6.19 -1.94
C LEU A 27 -7.64 5.18 -2.73
N LYS A 28 -8.36 4.27 -2.05
CA LYS A 28 -9.30 3.29 -2.65
C LYS A 28 -8.69 2.35 -3.69
N ARG A 29 -7.38 2.15 -3.63
CA ARG A 29 -6.63 1.24 -4.51
C ARG A 29 -5.36 0.76 -3.83
N LEU A 30 -4.82 -0.33 -4.31
CA LEU A 30 -3.47 -0.73 -3.99
C LEU A 30 -2.46 0.15 -4.76
N ALA A 31 -1.28 0.32 -4.17
CA ALA A 31 -0.15 0.90 -4.88
C ALA A 31 0.26 -0.02 -6.03
N LYS A 32 0.69 0.58 -7.14
CA LYS A 32 1.38 -0.14 -8.20
C LYS A 32 2.84 -0.36 -7.77
N PRO A 33 3.51 -1.44 -8.24
CA PRO A 33 4.91 -1.68 -7.94
C PRO A 33 5.82 -0.49 -8.29
N GLU A 34 5.50 0.21 -9.37
CA GLU A 34 6.26 1.37 -9.83
C GLU A 34 6.25 2.50 -8.80
N GLU A 35 5.12 2.74 -8.10
CA GLU A 35 5.04 3.80 -7.09
C GLU A 35 5.98 3.55 -5.89
N ILE A 36 6.22 2.28 -5.56
CA ILE A 36 7.21 1.89 -4.55
C ILE A 36 8.63 2.02 -5.10
N GLY A 37 8.81 1.63 -6.37
CA GLY A 37 10.07 1.76 -7.09
C GLY A 37 10.55 3.21 -7.19
N GLU A 38 9.67 4.15 -7.53
CA GLU A 38 10.02 5.57 -7.63
C GLU A 38 10.53 6.14 -6.31
N LEU A 39 9.93 5.77 -5.16
CA LEU A 39 10.45 6.16 -3.85
C LEU A 39 11.83 5.54 -3.59
N ALA A 40 12.01 4.26 -3.93
CA ALA A 40 13.30 3.60 -3.77
C ALA A 40 14.39 4.24 -4.65
N VAL A 41 14.05 4.65 -5.88
CA VAL A 41 14.95 5.37 -6.79
C VAL A 41 15.33 6.72 -6.20
N PHE A 42 14.36 7.50 -5.72
CA PHE A 42 14.62 8.78 -5.05
C PHE A 42 15.52 8.63 -3.82
N LEU A 43 15.23 7.64 -2.95
CA LEU A 43 16.05 7.37 -1.76
C LEU A 43 17.45 6.82 -2.10
N GLY A 44 17.64 6.29 -3.30
CA GLY A 44 18.93 5.83 -3.81
C GLY A 44 19.70 6.90 -4.61
N SER A 45 19.10 8.06 -4.86
CA SER A 45 19.69 9.12 -5.70
C SER A 45 20.32 10.25 -4.88
N ASP A 46 21.11 11.10 -5.55
CA ASP A 46 21.83 12.22 -4.89
C ASP A 46 20.87 13.28 -4.30
N GLU A 47 19.64 13.35 -4.83
CA GLU A 47 18.57 14.24 -4.36
C GLU A 47 18.15 13.96 -2.91
N SER A 48 18.43 12.77 -2.38
CA SER A 48 18.15 12.40 -1.00
C SER A 48 19.42 12.24 -0.14
N SER A 49 20.56 12.78 -0.58
CA SER A 49 21.90 12.60 0.04
C SER A 49 22.03 12.94 1.54
N TYR A 50 21.07 13.64 2.13
CA TYR A 50 21.05 13.96 3.57
C TYR A 50 19.88 13.31 4.34
N ILE A 51 19.11 12.44 3.68
CA ILE A 51 18.00 11.67 4.28
C ILE A 51 18.54 10.31 4.73
N ILE A 52 18.84 10.20 6.02
CA ILE A 52 19.32 8.95 6.62
C ILE A 52 18.59 8.65 7.94
N GLY A 53 18.58 7.37 8.35
CA GLY A 53 18.09 6.96 9.67
C GLY A 53 16.58 7.14 9.90
N THR A 54 15.80 7.26 8.83
CA THR A 54 14.35 7.49 8.90
C THR A 54 13.56 6.39 8.19
N GLN A 55 12.28 6.26 8.55
CA GLN A 55 11.31 5.42 7.87
C GLN A 55 10.38 6.30 7.04
N VAL A 56 10.13 5.92 5.79
CA VAL A 56 9.17 6.61 4.90
C VAL A 56 7.96 5.70 4.70
N VAL A 57 6.79 6.16 5.15
CA VAL A 57 5.53 5.43 4.98
C VAL A 57 4.94 5.70 3.60
N ILE A 58 4.71 4.63 2.82
CA ILE A 58 4.13 4.67 1.47
C ILE A 58 2.97 3.67 1.35
N ASP A 59 1.84 3.98 1.98
CA ASP A 59 0.73 3.05 2.19
C ASP A 59 -0.62 3.56 1.64
N GLY A 60 -0.60 4.67 0.89
CA GLY A 60 -1.82 5.32 0.42
C GLY A 60 -2.71 5.86 1.55
N GLY A 61 -2.13 6.09 2.73
CA GLY A 61 -2.81 6.57 3.93
C GLY A 61 -3.47 5.47 4.76
N SER A 62 -3.22 4.20 4.50
CA SER A 62 -3.85 3.08 5.22
C SER A 62 -3.68 3.14 6.74
N THR A 63 -2.61 3.75 7.26
CA THR A 63 -2.32 3.89 8.69
C THR A 63 -2.79 5.23 9.28
N LEU A 64 -3.42 6.10 8.50
CA LEU A 64 -3.87 7.42 8.96
C LEU A 64 -5.24 7.44 9.68
N PRO A 65 -6.27 6.67 9.25
CA PRO A 65 -7.58 6.74 9.89
C PRO A 65 -7.56 6.33 11.37
N GLU A 66 -8.22 7.11 12.23
CA GLU A 66 -8.34 6.79 13.67
C GLU A 66 -9.17 5.52 13.92
N THR A 67 -10.16 5.27 13.05
CA THR A 67 -11.08 4.14 13.14
C THR A 67 -11.04 3.39 11.81
N GLY A 68 -10.48 2.19 11.82
CA GLY A 68 -10.58 1.25 10.71
C GLY A 68 -12.02 0.76 10.60
N SER A 69 -12.75 1.25 9.60
CA SER A 69 -14.11 0.83 9.23
C SER A 69 -15.23 1.09 10.27
N VAL A 70 -15.68 2.35 10.38
CA VAL A 70 -17.10 2.60 10.69
C VAL A 70 -17.64 3.56 9.63
N GLY A 71 -18.52 3.06 8.76
CA GLY A 71 -19.05 3.82 7.63
C GLY A 71 -19.49 2.96 6.43
N MET A 72 -19.91 1.72 6.68
CA MET A 72 -20.94 1.00 5.91
C MET A 72 -21.89 0.42 6.93
#